data_AF-A0A348MVH9-F1
#
_entry.id   AF-A0A348MVH9-F1
#
_cell.length_a   1.000
_cell.length_b   1.000
_cell.length_c   1.000
_cell.angle_alpha   90.00
_cell.angle_beta   90.00
_cell.angle_gamma   90.00
#
_symmetry.space_group_name_H-M   'P 1'
#
loop_
_entity.id
_entity.type
_entity.pdbx_description
1 polymer ?
#
loop_
_entity_poly.entity_id
_entity_poly.type
_entity_poly.pdbx_seq_one_letter_code
_entity_poly.pdbx_strand_id
1 'polypeptide(L)'
;MSPQELLSFSGNLIRQKKLFDAVVQQQKELTNLAHIDQLSELYNRHFFISEAKKLITRSRKDHTDLSFLLMDVDHFKRVNDTHGHDVGDLVL
;
A
#
# COMPACT_ATOMS: atom_id res chain seq x y z
N MET A 1 -25.48 26.41 29.91
CA MET A 1 -24.57 25.25 29.94
C MET A 1 -23.62 25.43 31.10
N SER A 2 -23.57 24.47 32.02
CA SER A 2 -22.68 24.54 33.18
C SER A 2 -21.23 24.23 32.76
N PRO A 3 -20.22 24.68 33.52
CA PRO A 3 -18.82 24.32 33.26
C PRO A 3 -18.59 22.80 33.19
N GLN A 4 -19.36 22.01 33.95
CA GLN A 4 -19.28 20.54 33.94
C GLN A 4 -19.80 19.93 32.64
N GLU A 5 -20.87 20.50 32.07
CA GLU A 5 -21.42 20.07 30.77
C GLU A 5 -20.44 20.35 29.63
N LEU A 6 -19.75 21.50 29.65
CA LEU A 6 -18.75 21.87 28.65
C LEU A 6 -17.52 20.95 28.69
N LEU A 7 -17.05 20.56 29.88
CA LEU A 7 -15.95 19.61 30.05
C LEU A 7 -16.31 18.19 29.57
N SER A 8 -17.53 17.73 29.85
CA SER A 8 -18.03 16.45 29.35
C SER A 8 -18.12 16.44 27.82
N PHE A 9 -18.62 17.53 27.24
CA PHE A 9 -18.74 17.68 25.80
C PHE A 9 -17.36 17.71 25.10
N SER A 10 -16.40 18.47 25.64
CA SER A 10 -15.03 18.51 25.09
C SER A 10 -14.33 17.15 25.20
N GLY A 11 -14.49 16.44 26.32
CA GLY A 11 -13.98 15.08 26.50
C GLY A 11 -14.57 14.09 25.49
N ASN A 12 -15.88 14.17 25.24
CA ASN A 12 -16.55 13.33 24.25
C ASN A 12 -16.08 13.63 22.83
N LEU A 13 -15.90 14.90 22.46
CA LEU A 13 -15.37 15.29 21.15
C LEU A 13 -13.94 14.80 20.92
N ILE A 14 -13.06 14.94 21.92
CA ILE A 14 -11.68 14.43 21.85
C ILE A 14 -11.69 12.91 21.67
N ARG A 15 -12.55 12.20 22.40
CA ARG A 15 -12.67 10.74 22.28
C ARG A 15 -13.18 10.32 20.90
N GLN A 16 -14.20 11.00 20.36
CA GLN A 16 -14.70 10.73 19.01
C GLN A 16 -13.61 10.95 17.95
N LYS A 17 -12.86 12.06 18.05
CA LYS A 17 -11.74 12.31 17.15
C LYS A 17 -10.70 11.20 17.21
N LYS A 18 -10.28 10.77 18.42
CA LYS A 18 -9.31 9.68 18.59
C LYS A 18 -9.80 8.36 17.97
N LEU A 19 -11.08 8.04 18.13
CA LEU A 19 -11.67 6.84 17.54
C LEU A 19 -11.69 6.93 16.00
N PHE A 20 -12.04 8.10 15.46
CA PHE A 20 -12.01 8.33 14.02
C PHE A 20 -10.57 8.19 13.47
N ASP A 21 -9.60 8.82 14.12
CA ASP A 21 -8.19 8.74 13.72
C ASP A 21 -7.68 7.29 13.76
N ALA A 22 -8.08 6.50 14.75
CA ALA A 22 -7.73 5.08 14.85
C ALA A 22 -8.31 4.25 13.69
N VAL A 23 -9.57 4.49 13.31
CA VAL A 23 -10.19 3.83 12.15
C VAL A 23 -9.47 4.20 10.85
N VAL A 24 -9.15 5.48 10.67
CA VAL A 24 -8.39 5.94 9.49
C VAL A 24 -7.01 5.27 9.42
N GLN A 25 -6.33 5.15 10.56
CA GLN A 25 -5.02 4.51 10.62
C GLN A 25 -5.09 3.01 10.28
N GLN A 26 -6.05 2.28 10.86
CA GLN A 26 -6.27 0.87 10.53
C GLN A 26 -6.61 0.68 9.06
N GLN A 27 -7.43 1.57 8.50
CA GLN A 27 -7.76 1.51 7.08
C GLN A 27 -6.53 1.70 6.20
N LYS A 28 -5.63 2.62 6.55
CA LYS A 28 -4.36 2.82 5.83
C LYS A 28 -3.48 1.57 5.90
N GLU A 29 -3.36 0.96 7.08
CA GLU A 29 -2.57 -0.26 7.26
C GLU A 29 -3.14 -1.41 6.44
N LEU A 30 -4.46 -1.63 6.47
CA LEU A 30 -5.12 -2.63 5.64
C LEU A 30 -4.92 -2.37 4.15
N THR A 31 -5.00 -1.11 3.73
CA THR A 31 -4.74 -0.72 2.33
C THR A 31 -3.29 -0.99 1.95
N ASN A 32 -2.32 -0.67 2.80
CA ASN A 32 -0.91 -0.97 2.55
C ASN A 32 -0.68 -2.49 2.45
N LEU A 33 -1.21 -3.28 3.39
CA LEU A 33 -1.11 -4.74 3.36
C LEU A 33 -1.76 -5.35 2.11
N ALA A 34 -2.84 -4.75 1.61
CA ALA A 34 -3.51 -5.20 0.40
C ALA A 34 -2.74 -4.84 -0.88
N HIS A 35 -1.89 -3.80 -0.85
CA HIS A 35 -1.27 -3.23 -2.05
C HIS A 35 0.24 -3.45 -2.15
N ILE A 36 0.93 -3.71 -1.04
CA ILE A 36 2.39 -3.79 -0.98
C ILE A 36 2.83 -5.24 -0.82
N ASP A 37 3.86 -5.63 -1.56
CA ASP A 37 4.60 -6.88 -1.36
C ASP A 37 5.57 -6.71 -0.19
N GLN A 38 5.53 -7.62 0.79
CA GLN A 38 6.28 -7.44 2.04
C GLN A 38 7.78 -7.67 1.90
N LEU A 39 8.21 -8.41 0.88
CA LEU A 39 9.63 -8.69 0.65
C LEU A 39 10.32 -7.50 -0.02
N SER A 40 9.73 -7.01 -1.12
CA SER A 40 10.33 -5.95 -1.94
C SER A 40 9.88 -4.52 -1.58
N GLU A 41 8.86 -4.38 -0.72
CA GLU A 41 8.15 -3.12 -0.43
C GLU A 41 7.54 -2.41 -1.67
N LEU A 42 7.50 -3.09 -2.81
CA LEU A 42 6.89 -2.60 -4.04
C LEU A 42 5.38 -2.86 -4.06
N TYR A 43 4.68 -2.20 -4.98
CA TYR A 43 3.29 -2.55 -5.24
C TYR A 43 3.19 -4.00 -5.73
N ASN A 44 2.33 -4.76 -5.08
CA ASN A 44 2.07 -6.13 -5.46
C ASN A 44 1.35 -6.21 -6.81
N ARG A 45 1.33 -7.43 -7.36
CA ARG A 45 0.70 -7.71 -8.66
C ARG A 45 -0.78 -7.34 -8.70
N HIS A 46 -1.51 -7.50 -7.59
CA HIS A 46 -2.94 -7.16 -7.55
C HIS A 46 -3.16 -5.67 -7.75
N PHE A 47 -2.42 -4.83 -7.01
CA PHE A 47 -2.44 -3.38 -7.17
C PHE A 47 -2.03 -2.97 -8.58
N PHE A 48 -0.91 -3.50 -9.09
CA PHE A 48 -0.43 -3.21 -10.44
C PHE A 48 -1.51 -3.44 -11.50
N ILE A 49 -2.19 -4.60 -11.48
CA ILE A 49 -3.23 -4.92 -12.46
C ILE A 49 -4.43 -3.98 -12.33
N SER A 50 -4.83 -3.64 -11.10
CA SER A 50 -5.92 -2.69 -10.86
C SER A 50 -5.59 -1.31 -11.44
N GLU A 51 -4.38 -0.82 -11.20
CA GLU A 51 -3.95 0.52 -11.64
C GLU A 51 -3.66 0.55 -13.14
N ALA A 52 -3.03 -0.49 -13.70
CA ALA A 52 -2.78 -0.63 -15.13
C ALA A 52 -4.08 -0.55 -15.95
N LYS A 53 -5.19 -1.14 -15.48
CA LYS A 53 -6.49 -1.03 -16.16
C LYS A 53 -6.96 0.43 -16.24
N LYS A 54 -6.82 1.19 -15.15
CA LYS A 54 -7.19 2.61 -15.14
C LYS A 54 -6.31 3.42 -16.09
N LEU A 55 -5.00 3.18 -16.08
CA LEU A 55 -4.04 3.84 -16.96
C LEU A 55 -4.32 3.55 -18.44
N ILE A 56 -4.62 2.29 -18.79
CA ILE A 56 -4.99 1.90 -20.17
C ILE A 56 -6.26 2.63 -20.60
N THR A 57 -7.31 2.65 -19.77
CA THR A 57 -8.55 3.36 -20.08
C THR A 57 -8.31 4.86 -20.30
N ARG A 58 -7.48 5.47 -19.44
CA ARG A 58 -7.12 6.89 -19.55
C ARG A 58 -6.31 7.19 -20.80
N SER A 59 -5.27 6.42 -21.08
CA SER A 59 -4.41 6.58 -22.26
C SER A 59 -5.23 6.49 -23.56
N ARG A 60 -6.18 5.54 -23.64
CA ARG A 60 -7.12 5.43 -24.77
C ARG A 60 -8.00 6.66 -24.94
N LYS A 61 -8.52 7.21 -23.85
CA LYS A 61 -9.39 8.39 -23.86
C LYS A 61 -8.63 9.65 -24.26
N ASP A 62 -7.42 9.80 -23.73
CA ASP A 62 -6.60 11.01 -23.88
C ASP A 62 -5.70 10.94 -25.13
N HIS A 63 -5.75 9.84 -25.89
CA HIS A 63 -4.89 9.54 -27.04
C HIS A 63 -3.39 9.71 -26.73
N THR A 64 -2.97 9.23 -25.57
CA THR A 64 -1.57 9.29 -25.12
C THR A 64 -0.92 7.93 -25.16
N ASP A 65 0.38 7.89 -25.44
CA ASP A 65 1.15 6.64 -25.43
C ASP A 65 1.33 6.12 -24.00
N LEU A 66 1.25 4.80 -23.85
CA LEU A 66 1.48 4.09 -22.59
C LEU A 66 2.42 2.92 -22.85
N SER A 67 3.43 2.77 -22.00
CA SER A 67 4.39 1.66 -22.06
C SER A 67 4.43 0.91 -20.73
N PHE A 68 4.70 -0.39 -20.81
CA PHE A 68 4.95 -1.25 -19.66
C PHE A 68 6.30 -1.94 -19.82
N LEU A 69 7.04 -2.08 -18.72
CA LEU A 69 8.29 -2.81 -18.68
C LEU A 69 8.11 -4.06 -17.82
N LEU A 70 8.48 -5.21 -18.36
CA LEU A 70 8.61 -6.46 -17.61
C LEU A 70 10.11 -6.73 -17.45
N MET A 71 10.55 -6.92 -16.20
CA MET A 71 11.94 -7.20 -15.85
C MET A 71 12.00 -8.54 -15.13
N ASP A 72 13.11 -9.26 -15.34
CA ASP A 72 13.42 -10.50 -14.65
C ASP A 72 14.90 -10.46 -14.21
N VAL A 73 15.22 -11.14 -13.10
CA VAL A 73 16.59 -11.20 -12.59
C VAL A 73 17.26 -12.45 -13.13
N ASP A 74 18.24 -12.25 -14.02
CA ASP A 74 18.95 -13.35 -14.67
C ASP A 74 19.60 -14.29 -13.65
N HIS A 75 19.41 -15.60 -13.86
CA HIS A 75 20.00 -16.66 -13.04
C HIS A 75 19.71 -16.57 -11.53
N PHE A 76 18.62 -15.92 -11.11
CA PHE A 76 18.28 -15.75 -9.68
C PHE A 76 18.21 -17.08 -8.91
N LYS A 77 17.75 -18.16 -9.55
CA LYS A 77 17.79 -19.50 -8.98
C LYS A 77 19.19 -19.95 -8.54
N ARG A 78 20.24 -19.60 -9.30
CA ARG A 78 21.62 -19.93 -8.94
C ARG A 78 22.06 -19.22 -7.66
N VAL A 79 21.58 -18.00 -7.42
CA VAL A 79 21.83 -17.26 -6.17
C VAL A 79 21.21 -18.02 -5.01
N ASN A 80 19.92 -18.38 -5.12
CA ASN A 80 19.22 -19.16 -4.09
C ASN A 80 19.89 -20.52 -3.82
N ASP A 81 20.23 -21.25 -4.89
CA ASP A 81 20.82 -22.59 -4.78
C ASP A 81 22.25 -22.55 -4.19
N THR A 82 23.01 -21.46 -4.40
CA THR A 82 24.40 -21.33 -3.93
C THR A 82 24.50 -20.70 -2.54
N HIS A 83 23.64 -19.74 -2.23
CA HIS A 83 23.75 -18.90 -1.04
C HIS A 83 22.57 -19.02 -0.07
N GLY A 84 21.53 -19.77 -0.44
CA GLY A 84 20.30 -19.91 0.33
C GLY A 84 19.28 -18.80 0.02
N HIS A 85 18.04 -19.03 0.44
CA HIS A 85 16.92 -18.12 0.20
C HIS A 85 17.07 -16.78 0.92
N ASP A 86 17.62 -16.75 2.13
CA ASP A 86 17.84 -15.50 2.88
C ASP A 86 18.73 -14.51 2.10
N VAL A 87 19.72 -15.02 1.35
CA VAL A 87 20.56 -14.18 0.49
C VAL A 87 19.81 -13.76 -0.79
N GLY A 88 18.95 -14.62 -1.33
CA GLY A 88 18.05 -14.24 -2.42
C GLY A 88 17.13 -13.10 -2.03
N ASP A 89 16.56 -13.15 -0.82
CA ASP A 89 15.69 -12.12 -0.28
C ASP A 89 16.43 -10.78 -0.12
N LEU A 90 17.73 -10.80 0.23
CA LEU A 90 18.57 -9.58 0.28
C LEU A 90 18.92 -8.97 -1.09
N VAL A 91 18.79 -9.75 -2.16
CA VAL A 91 19.06 -9.28 -3.54
C VAL A 91 17.83 -8.57 -4.12
N LEU A 92 16.64 -8.87 -3.61
CA LEU A 92 15.36 -8.27 -4.00
C LEU A 92 15.09 -6.99 -3.21
#